data_AF-A0A9D2SSZ3-F1
#
_entry.id   AF-A0A9D2SSZ3-F1
#
_cell.length_a   1.000
_cell.length_b   1.000
_cell.length_c   1.000
_cell.angle_alpha   90.00
_cell.angle_beta   90.00
_cell.angle_gamma   90.00
#
_symmetry.space_group_name_H-M   'P 1'
#
loop_
_entity.id
_entity.type
_entity.pdbx_description
1 polymer ?
#
loop_
_entity_poly.entity_id
_entity_poly.type
_entity_poly.pdbx_seq_one_letter_code
_entity_poly.pdbx_strand_id
1 'polypeptide(L)'
;MSSTLIQFRTDDASKIKASSICERLGIDLPPYYDGSRILDMIAPGGEHMECAEVPVKTNFADTVPVADGIAWKNELMEQQRTAYAICEEKDPDRIIVLGGDCSVEQAPFDYLHGKYPEDTKLLDVKK
;
A
#
# COMPACT_ATOMS: atom_id res chain seq x y z
N MET A 1 -17.75 -0.83 -7.87
CA MET A 1 -17.23 0.51 -7.50
C MET A 1 -16.93 0.48 -6.01
N SER A 2 -15.75 0.01 -5.61
CA SER A 2 -15.30 0.11 -4.22
C SER A 2 -14.01 0.90 -4.24
N SER A 3 -14.03 2.05 -3.56
CA SER A 3 -12.86 2.91 -3.39
C SER A 3 -11.92 2.32 -2.35
N THR A 4 -10.70 2.82 -2.42
CA THR A 4 -9.49 2.35 -1.75
C THR A 4 -8.60 3.59 -1.96
N LEU A 5 -8.13 4.31 -0.93
CA LEU A 5 -8.08 5.79 -0.97
C LEU A 5 -6.75 6.54 -0.62
N ILE A 6 -5.66 5.90 -0.15
CA ILE A 6 -4.43 6.42 0.57
C ILE A 6 -4.53 7.73 1.40
N GLN A 7 -3.75 7.82 2.49
CA GLN A 7 -3.79 8.90 3.47
C GLN A 7 -2.45 9.07 4.27
N PHE A 8 -2.22 10.25 4.88
CA PHE A 8 -0.87 10.87 5.03
C PHE A 8 -0.65 11.74 6.28
N ARG A 9 0.60 12.11 6.59
CA ARG A 9 0.91 12.95 7.76
C ARG A 9 2.14 13.83 7.59
N THR A 10 2.06 15.07 8.09
CA THR A 10 3.19 15.95 8.41
C THR A 10 3.32 16.13 9.94
N ASP A 11 4.52 16.39 10.45
CA ASP A 11 4.85 16.32 11.90
C ASP A 11 4.14 17.40 12.77
N ASP A 12 3.78 17.13 14.04
CA ASP A 12 4.71 17.04 15.19
C ASP A 12 4.21 16.09 16.33
N ALA A 13 5.09 15.83 17.30
CA ALA A 13 4.91 15.33 18.68
C ALA A 13 3.94 14.16 18.99
N SER A 14 4.53 12.97 19.20
CA SER A 14 4.12 11.97 20.22
C SER A 14 2.67 11.44 20.25
N LYS A 15 2.42 10.33 19.53
CA LYS A 15 1.68 9.12 19.96
C LYS A 15 1.62 8.15 18.78
N ILE A 16 2.20 6.96 18.93
CA ILE A 16 2.17 5.92 17.87
C ILE A 16 0.83 5.21 17.91
N LYS A 17 0.09 5.30 16.81
CA LYS A 17 -1.12 4.54 16.55
C LYS A 17 -1.33 4.51 15.03
N ALA A 18 -1.11 3.34 14.43
CA ALA A 18 -1.03 3.10 12.99
C ALA A 18 -2.38 2.83 12.31
N SER A 19 -2.53 3.30 11.08
CA SER A 19 -3.62 2.97 10.16
C SER A 19 -3.13 3.30 8.74
N SER A 20 -2.78 2.28 7.96
CA SER A 20 -3.69 1.56 7.06
C SER A 20 -3.65 2.18 5.67
N ILE A 21 -2.83 1.59 4.80
CA ILE A 21 -3.02 1.45 3.35
C ILE A 21 -2.74 0.01 3.02
N CYS A 22 -3.76 -0.69 2.54
CA CYS A 22 -3.58 -2.04 1.99
C CYS A 22 -3.59 -2.00 0.47
N GLU A 23 -2.48 -2.39 -0.13
CA GLU A 23 -2.43 -2.82 -1.52
C GLU A 23 -2.53 -4.35 -1.58
N ARG A 24 -2.92 -4.88 -2.74
CA ARG A 24 -2.13 -5.96 -3.32
C ARG A 24 -2.27 -5.99 -4.83
N LEU A 25 -1.10 -6.02 -5.46
CA LEU A 25 -0.82 -6.61 -6.76
C LEU A 25 -1.19 -8.11 -6.76
N GLY A 26 -2.48 -8.40 -6.60
CA GLY A 26 -2.94 -9.68 -6.07
C GLY A 26 -4.34 -9.98 -6.53
N ILE A 27 -4.45 -11.00 -7.38
CA ILE A 27 -5.72 -11.47 -7.92
C ILE A 27 -5.76 -13.03 -7.90
N ASP A 28 -4.78 -13.66 -7.24
CA ASP A 28 -4.65 -15.12 -7.08
C ASP A 28 -5.17 -15.62 -5.71
N LEU A 29 -4.79 -14.95 -4.61
CA LEU A 29 -5.02 -15.46 -3.24
C LEU A 29 -5.92 -14.53 -2.38
N PRO A 30 -7.21 -14.87 -2.18
CA PRO A 30 -8.12 -14.17 -1.26
C PRO A 30 -7.56 -13.90 0.15
N PRO A 31 -6.80 -14.81 0.81
CA PRO A 31 -6.30 -14.58 2.17
C PRO A 31 -5.43 -13.34 2.35
N TYR A 32 -4.80 -12.83 1.29
CA TYR A 32 -4.02 -11.59 1.36
C TYR A 32 -4.89 -10.34 1.42
N TYR A 33 -6.02 -10.35 0.70
CA TYR A 33 -7.04 -9.30 0.75
C TYR A 33 -7.76 -9.34 2.11
N ASP A 34 -8.22 -10.52 2.54
CA ASP A 34 -8.88 -10.67 3.84
C ASP A 34 -7.94 -10.33 5.00
N GLY A 35 -6.67 -10.76 4.94
CA GLY A 35 -5.63 -10.41 5.90
C GLY A 35 -5.37 -8.90 5.97
N SER A 36 -5.43 -8.20 4.84
CA SER A 36 -5.38 -6.74 4.77
C SER A 36 -6.54 -6.10 5.56
N ARG A 37 -7.78 -6.55 5.33
CA ARG A 37 -8.96 -6.03 6.03
C ARG A 37 -8.96 -6.37 7.53
N ILE A 38 -8.37 -7.50 7.92
CA ILE A 38 -8.17 -7.86 9.33
C ILE A 38 -7.12 -6.94 9.97
N LEU A 39 -6.00 -6.68 9.27
CA LEU A 39 -4.97 -5.77 9.75
C LEU A 39 -5.51 -4.35 9.93
N ASP A 40 -6.25 -3.82 8.96
CA ASP A 40 -6.99 -2.55 9.05
C ASP A 40 -7.89 -2.48 10.30
N MET A 41 -8.66 -3.55 10.57
CA MET A 41 -9.57 -3.62 11.72
C MET A 41 -8.88 -3.65 13.09
N ILE A 42 -7.71 -4.29 13.20
CA ILE A 42 -6.93 -4.36 14.45
C ILE A 42 -5.89 -3.25 14.58
N ALA A 43 -5.61 -2.53 13.48
CA ALA A 43 -4.66 -1.44 13.45
C ALA A 43 -5.16 -0.29 14.33
N PRO A 44 -4.31 0.23 15.22
CA PRO A 44 -4.77 1.19 16.22
C PRO A 44 -4.75 2.61 15.62
N GLY A 45 -5.88 3.20 15.18
CA GLY A 45 -5.90 4.55 14.58
C GLY A 45 -5.68 5.76 15.52
N GLY A 46 -5.42 6.96 14.98
CA GLY A 46 -5.13 8.20 15.73
C GLY A 46 -5.63 9.50 15.08
N GLU A 47 -5.71 10.59 15.85
CA GLU A 47 -6.37 11.87 15.44
C GLU A 47 -5.70 12.61 14.27
N HIS A 48 -4.40 12.41 14.09
CA HIS A 48 -3.62 12.94 12.95
C HIS A 48 -3.20 11.82 11.99
N MET A 49 -3.81 10.64 12.12
CA MET A 49 -3.72 9.64 11.07
C MET A 49 -4.86 9.89 10.12
N GLU A 50 -4.50 10.40 8.96
CA GLU A 50 -5.19 10.00 7.77
C GLU A 50 -4.80 8.49 7.54
N CYS A 51 -5.75 7.61 7.16
CA CYS A 51 -5.58 6.24 6.63
C CYS A 51 -6.50 5.84 5.44
N ALA A 52 -6.02 5.02 4.51
CA ALA A 52 -6.87 4.36 3.51
C ALA A 52 -6.27 3.07 2.88
N GLU A 53 -5.99 3.02 1.56
CA GLU A 53 -6.00 1.76 0.76
C GLU A 53 -5.67 2.02 -0.77
N VAL A 54 -5.53 1.02 -1.69
CA VAL A 54 -5.35 1.19 -3.19
C VAL A 54 -6.24 0.22 -4.02
N PRO A 55 -6.94 0.64 -5.11
CA PRO A 55 -7.96 -0.20 -5.75
C PRO A 55 -7.47 -1.50 -6.39
N VAL A 56 -7.95 -2.63 -5.84
CA VAL A 56 -7.64 -3.99 -6.30
C VAL A 56 -8.82 -4.66 -6.99
N LYS A 57 -8.55 -5.61 -7.91
CA LYS A 57 -9.57 -6.52 -8.44
C LYS A 57 -9.78 -7.68 -7.48
N THR A 58 -11.04 -8.00 -7.16
CA THR A 58 -11.43 -9.10 -6.27
C THR A 58 -12.03 -10.30 -7.01
N ASN A 59 -11.86 -10.37 -8.33
CA ASN A 59 -12.30 -11.48 -9.16
C ASN A 59 -11.35 -12.69 -9.06
N PHE A 60 -11.16 -13.23 -7.85
CA PHE A 60 -10.20 -14.32 -7.57
C PHE A 60 -10.50 -15.66 -8.26
N ALA A 61 -11.63 -15.76 -8.97
CA ALA A 61 -12.00 -16.92 -9.80
C ALA A 61 -11.60 -16.78 -11.28
N ASP A 62 -11.11 -15.61 -11.69
CA ASP A 62 -10.68 -15.37 -13.07
C ASP A 62 -9.35 -16.11 -13.34
N THR A 63 -9.14 -16.54 -14.59
CA THR A 63 -7.87 -17.16 -15.00
C THR A 63 -6.76 -16.11 -14.97
N VAL A 64 -5.64 -16.43 -14.31
CA VAL A 64 -4.45 -15.58 -14.20
C VAL A 64 -3.94 -15.18 -15.60
N PRO A 65 -4.08 -13.91 -16.04
CA PRO A 65 -3.45 -13.40 -17.23
C PRO A 65 -1.96 -13.22 -16.96
N VAL A 66 -1.15 -13.54 -17.95
CA VAL A 66 0.30 -13.35 -17.92
C VAL A 66 0.67 -12.47 -19.10
N ALA A 67 1.40 -11.38 -18.83
CA ALA A 67 1.97 -10.51 -19.85
C ALA A 67 3.46 -10.33 -19.58
N ASP A 68 4.29 -10.52 -20.60
CA ASP A 68 5.76 -10.48 -20.50
C ASP A 68 6.35 -11.38 -19.41
N GLY A 69 5.73 -12.55 -19.18
CA GLY A 69 6.13 -13.51 -18.13
C GLY A 69 5.70 -13.13 -16.70
N ILE A 70 5.03 -11.99 -16.52
CA ILE A 70 4.56 -11.49 -15.22
C ILE A 70 3.05 -11.74 -15.12
N ALA A 71 2.63 -12.45 -14.07
CA ALA A 71 1.22 -12.62 -13.73
C ALA A 71 0.60 -11.26 -13.36
N TRP A 72 -0.61 -11.00 -13.87
CA TRP A 72 -1.39 -9.78 -13.59
C TRP A 72 -0.70 -8.44 -13.92
N LYS A 73 0.33 -8.44 -14.77
CA LYS A 73 1.23 -7.30 -15.01
C LYS A 73 0.52 -5.94 -15.21
N ASN A 74 -0.61 -5.92 -15.93
CA ASN A 74 -1.29 -4.66 -16.25
C ASN A 74 -1.98 -4.08 -15.02
N GLU A 75 -2.64 -4.93 -14.24
CA GLU A 75 -3.20 -4.59 -12.94
C GLU A 75 -2.10 -4.21 -11.93
N LEU A 76 -0.94 -4.88 -12.02
CA LEU A 76 0.24 -4.59 -11.21
C LEU A 76 0.72 -3.16 -11.46
N MET A 77 0.92 -2.78 -12.72
CA MET A 77 1.33 -1.42 -13.08
C MET A 77 0.29 -0.36 -12.72
N GLU A 78 -1.01 -0.67 -12.82
CA GLU A 78 -2.07 0.31 -12.56
C GLU A 78 -2.24 0.62 -11.07
N GLN A 79 -2.14 -0.41 -10.22
CA GLN A 79 -2.14 -0.20 -8.77
C GLN A 79 -0.91 0.58 -8.31
N GLN A 80 0.29 0.27 -8.82
CA GLN A 80 1.51 1.02 -8.48
C GLN A 80 1.41 2.50 -8.88
N ARG A 81 0.86 2.81 -10.06
CA ARG A 81 0.56 4.20 -10.45
C ARG A 81 -0.44 4.87 -9.51
N THR A 82 -1.51 4.17 -9.16
CA THR A 82 -2.55 4.69 -8.27
C THR A 82 -1.98 4.94 -6.87
N ALA A 83 -1.15 4.03 -6.38
CA ALA A 83 -0.47 4.17 -5.09
C ALA A 83 0.43 5.41 -5.07
N TYR A 84 1.30 5.54 -6.08
CA TYR A 84 2.19 6.70 -6.20
C TYR A 84 1.41 8.01 -6.35
N ALA A 85 0.39 8.06 -7.21
CA ALA A 85 -0.38 9.27 -7.48
C ALA A 85 -1.11 9.79 -6.24
N ILE A 86 -1.65 8.91 -5.40
CA ILE A 86 -2.30 9.36 -4.16
C ILE A 86 -1.23 9.80 -3.14
N CYS A 87 -0.04 9.17 -3.10
CA CYS A 87 1.10 9.68 -2.32
C CYS A 87 1.49 11.11 -2.73
N GLU A 88 1.53 11.41 -4.03
CA GLU A 88 1.73 12.78 -4.53
C GLU A 88 0.58 13.73 -4.18
N GLU A 89 -0.68 13.28 -4.25
CA GLU A 89 -1.87 14.12 -4.01
C GLU A 89 -1.82 14.82 -2.64
N LYS A 90 -1.20 14.17 -1.65
CA LYS A 90 -1.36 14.51 -0.23
C LYS A 90 -0.08 14.43 0.61
N ASP A 91 1.07 14.26 -0.04
CA ASP A 91 2.39 14.67 0.46
C ASP A 91 2.77 14.18 1.88
N PRO A 92 2.77 12.86 2.18
CA PRO A 92 3.22 12.36 3.48
C PRO A 92 4.71 12.63 3.72
N ASP A 93 5.06 12.86 4.98
CA ASP A 93 6.42 12.65 5.49
C ASP A 93 6.66 11.20 5.92
N ARG A 94 5.58 10.45 6.20
CA ARG A 94 5.63 9.08 6.75
C ARG A 94 4.46 8.25 6.20
N ILE A 95 4.72 7.00 5.79
CA ILE A 95 3.71 6.07 5.28
C ILE A 95 3.71 4.79 6.14
N ILE A 96 2.53 4.20 6.35
CA ILE A 96 2.37 2.86 6.93
C ILE A 96 1.53 2.01 5.98
N VAL A 97 2.18 1.02 5.36
CA VAL A 97 1.52 -0.01 4.54
C VAL A 97 1.10 -1.16 5.45
N LEU A 98 -0.10 -1.72 5.22
CA LEU A 98 -0.62 -2.90 5.91
C LEU A 98 -0.98 -3.98 4.89
N GLY A 99 -0.78 -5.26 5.24
CA GLY A 99 -1.22 -6.38 4.39
C GLY A 99 -0.49 -6.48 3.04
N GLY A 100 -1.11 -7.20 2.10
CA GLY A 100 -0.54 -7.45 0.78
C GLY A 100 0.62 -8.46 0.74
N ASP A 101 1.25 -8.59 -0.44
CA ASP A 101 2.57 -9.22 -0.58
C ASP A 101 3.66 -8.15 -0.48
N CYS A 102 4.93 -8.47 -0.76
CA CYS A 102 6.01 -7.48 -0.65
C CYS A 102 6.07 -6.44 -1.80
N SER A 103 5.32 -6.60 -2.89
CA SER A 103 5.35 -5.65 -4.01
C SER A 103 4.66 -4.31 -3.69
N VAL A 104 3.80 -4.33 -2.67
CA VAL A 104 3.12 -3.15 -2.11
C VAL A 104 4.09 -2.07 -1.65
N GLU A 105 5.25 -2.47 -1.14
CA GLU A 105 6.22 -1.54 -0.59
C GLU A 105 6.88 -0.67 -1.69
N GLN A 106 6.74 -1.02 -2.98
CA GLN A 106 7.44 -0.39 -4.09
C GLN A 106 7.09 1.11 -4.26
N ALA A 107 5.84 1.47 -4.58
CA ALA A 107 5.46 2.87 -4.78
C ALA A 107 5.62 3.74 -3.52
N PRO A 108 5.27 3.28 -2.30
CA PRO A 108 5.54 4.01 -1.06
C PRO A 108 7.04 4.26 -0.80
N PHE A 109 7.91 3.28 -1.06
CA PHE A 109 9.36 3.47 -0.90
C PHE A 109 9.96 4.36 -1.99
N ASP A 110 9.50 4.25 -3.25
CA ASP A 110 9.97 5.12 -4.35
C ASP A 110 9.57 6.58 -4.09
N TYR A 111 8.33 6.83 -3.67
CA TYR A 111 7.87 8.15 -3.25
C TYR A 111 8.71 8.71 -2.08
N LEU A 112 8.90 7.91 -1.00
CA LEU A 112 9.68 8.37 0.16
C LEU A 112 11.16 8.58 -0.20
N HIS A 113 11.71 7.78 -1.11
CA HIS A 113 13.06 7.98 -1.63
C HIS A 113 13.17 9.29 -2.43
N GLY A 114 12.18 9.60 -3.27
CA GLY A 114 12.10 10.89 -3.96
C GLY A 114 12.04 12.10 -3.02
N LYS A 115 11.39 11.95 -1.86
CA LYS A 115 11.29 12.99 -0.82
C LYS A 115 12.56 13.08 0.06
N TYR A 116 13.26 11.97 0.29
CA TYR A 116 14.45 11.87 1.15
C TYR A 116 15.64 11.17 0.46
N PRO A 117 16.14 11.68 -0.68
CA PRO A 117 17.05 10.94 -1.57
C PRO A 117 18.37 10.50 -0.91
N GLU A 118 18.93 11.34 -0.04
CA GLU A 118 20.20 11.10 0.64
C GLU A 118 20.04 10.52 2.08
N ASP A 119 18.81 10.39 2.58
CA ASP A 119 18.51 9.88 3.94
C ASP A 119 17.48 8.73 3.93
N THR A 120 17.51 7.90 2.88
CA THR A 120 16.72 6.68 2.76
C THR A 120 17.55 5.45 3.13
N LYS A 121 17.00 4.56 3.97
CA LYS A 121 17.60 3.26 4.32
C LYS A 121 16.52 2.18 4.36
N LEU A 122 16.75 1.08 3.65
CA LEU A 122 15.88 -0.09 3.66
C LEU A 122 16.33 -1.09 4.73
N LEU A 123 15.40 -1.54 5.58
CA LEU A 123 15.60 -2.62 6.54
C LEU A 123 14.61 -3.76 6.26
N ASP A 124 15.04 -4.75 5.50
CA ASP A 124 14.27 -5.94 5.17
C ASP A 124 14.37 -6.99 6.30
N VAL A 125 13.26 -7.26 6.98
CA VAL A 125 13.19 -8.20 8.09
C VAL A 125 12.69 -9.56 7.60
N LYS A 126 13.63 -10.49 7.37
CA LYS A 126 13.31 -11.91 7.15
C LYS A 126 12.82 -12.56 8.45
N LYS A 127 11.81 -13.43 8.32
CA LYS A 127 11.40 -14.39 9.36
C LYS A 127 12.26 -15.66 9.33
#